data_AF-A0A4Q2Y6T0-F1
#
_entry.id   AF-A0A4Q2Y6T0-F1
#
_cell.length_a   1.000
_cell.length_b   1.000
_cell.length_c   1.000
_cell.angle_alpha   90.00
_cell.angle_beta   90.00
_cell.angle_gamma   90.00
#
_symmetry.space_group_name_H-M   'P 1'
#
loop_
_entity.id
_entity.type
_entity.pdbx_description
1 polymer ?
#
loop_
_entity_poly.entity_id
_entity_poly.type
_entity_poly.pdbx_seq_one_letter_code
_entity_poly.pdbx_strand_id
1 'polypeptide(L)'
;MDTCALPRILPAVPAIITRLTRLTDTSVIVHWFTADHGLIKTVAKGAYRPRSVFAGKLDLFFSGEIAFTMARRGELHSLREVSIDQWREGLRKNYHSMLLAAYCCQLIEAAVEPSHPDPPLHDLLT
;
A
#
# COMPACT_ATOMS: atom_id res chain seq x y z
N MET A 1 -7.60 6.21 33.87
CA MET A 1 -7.37 4.76 33.63
C MET A 1 -6.98 4.63 32.17
N ASP A 2 -5.81 5.17 31.83
CA ASP A 2 -5.37 5.36 30.45
C ASP A 2 -4.39 4.26 30.06
N THR A 3 -4.88 3.27 29.32
CA THR A 3 -4.03 2.24 28.73
C THR A 3 -3.26 2.88 27.57
N CYS A 4 -1.99 3.21 27.86
CA CYS A 4 -1.00 3.65 26.89
C CYS A 4 -0.78 2.54 25.84
N ALA A 5 -1.51 2.60 24.71
CA ALA A 5 -1.26 1.74 23.57
C ALA A 5 0.04 2.20 22.88
N LEU A 6 1.12 1.46 23.12
CA LEU A 6 2.35 1.58 22.35
C LEU A 6 2.03 1.41 20.85
N PRO A 7 2.71 2.12 19.93
CA PRO A 7 2.53 1.91 18.50
C PRO A 7 2.84 0.44 18.17
N ARG A 8 1.80 -0.36 17.91
CA ARG A 8 1.93 -1.76 17.53
C ARG A 8 2.53 -1.81 16.13
N ILE A 9 3.79 -2.22 16.04
CA ILE A 9 4.41 -2.61 14.77
C ILE A 9 3.74 -3.92 14.39
N LEU A 10 3.10 -3.94 13.22
CA LEU A 10 2.54 -5.16 12.68
C LEU A 10 3.65 -5.94 11.97
N PRO A 11 3.60 -7.29 11.99
CA PRO A 11 4.49 -8.12 11.20
C PRO A 11 4.36 -7.77 9.71
N ALA A 12 5.30 -8.23 8.89
CA ALA A 12 5.26 -8.03 7.45
C ALA A 12 3.96 -8.63 6.87
N VAL A 13 3.20 -7.81 6.14
CA VAL A 13 1.91 -8.22 5.53
C VAL A 13 2.00 -8.12 4.02
N PRO A 14 1.54 -9.13 3.26
CA PRO A 14 1.40 -9.04 1.81
C PRO A 14 0.44 -7.92 1.40
N ALA A 15 0.86 -7.13 0.42
CA ALA A 15 0.12 -5.98 -0.06
C ALA A 15 0.41 -5.66 -1.52
N ILE A 16 -0.56 -5.02 -2.19
CA ILE A 16 -0.41 -4.45 -3.52
C ILE A 16 -0.75 -2.95 -3.52
N ILE A 17 0.05 -2.16 -4.25
CA ILE A 17 -0.18 -0.71 -4.41
C ILE A 17 -1.31 -0.48 -5.42
N THR A 18 -2.41 0.11 -4.96
CA THR A 18 -3.56 0.47 -5.80
C THR A 18 -3.53 1.94 -6.24
N ARG A 19 -2.95 2.82 -5.43
CA ARG A 19 -2.81 4.25 -5.72
C ARG A 19 -1.63 4.88 -4.99
N LEU A 20 -0.99 5.85 -5.64
CA LEU A 20 0.00 6.76 -5.04
C LEU A 20 -0.51 8.19 -5.14
N THR A 21 -0.56 8.89 -4.00
CA THR A 21 -0.98 10.29 -3.92
C THR A 21 0.12 11.12 -3.27
N ARG A 22 0.65 12.12 -3.97
CA ARG A 22 1.68 13.00 -3.42
C ARG A 22 1.12 13.75 -2.21
N LEU A 23 1.84 13.70 -1.07
CA LEU A 23 1.45 14.38 0.16
C LEU A 23 2.25 15.66 0.39
N THR A 24 3.57 15.56 0.25
CA THR A 24 4.50 16.70 0.30
C THR A 24 5.58 16.51 -0.75
N ASP A 25 6.54 17.43 -0.82
CA ASP A 25 7.69 17.30 -1.73
C ASP A 25 8.53 16.06 -1.51
N THR A 26 8.50 15.52 -0.29
CA THR A 26 9.31 14.36 0.07
C THR A 26 8.49 13.16 0.49
N SER A 27 7.16 13.26 0.57
CA SER A 27 6.30 12.19 1.12
C SER A 27 5.14 11.86 0.20
N VAL A 28 4.75 10.58 0.20
CA VAL A 28 3.65 10.05 -0.61
C VAL A 28 2.71 9.25 0.29
N ILE A 29 1.41 9.36 0.04
CA ILE A 29 0.40 8.45 0.57
C ILE A 29 0.34 7.26 -0.39
N VAL A 30 0.48 6.07 0.16
CA VAL A 30 0.34 4.81 -0.57
C VAL A 30 -0.95 4.15 -0.11
N HIS A 31 -1.82 3.86 -1.07
CA HIS A 31 -3.01 3.04 -0.87
C HIS A 31 -2.65 1.60 -1.16
N TRP A 32 -3.00 0.74 -0.23
CA TRP A 32 -2.72 -0.69 -0.29
C TRP A 32 -4.01 -1.47 -0.23
N PHE A 33 -4.04 -2.56 -0.98
CA PHE A 33 -4.90 -3.68 -0.64
C PHE A 33 -4.03 -4.76 -0.01
N THR A 34 -4.36 -5.17 1.20
CA THR A 34 -3.55 -6.07 2.03
C THR A 34 -4.32 -7.34 2.33
N ALA A 35 -3.62 -8.47 2.45
CA ALA A 35 -4.23 -9.75 2.77
C ALA A 35 -4.96 -9.73 4.15
N ASP A 36 -4.34 -9.09 5.15
CA ASP A 36 -4.78 -9.19 6.55
C ASP A 36 -5.57 -7.99 7.07
N HIS A 37 -5.51 -6.85 6.37
CA HIS A 37 -6.12 -5.59 6.82
C HIS A 37 -7.02 -4.94 5.76
N GLY A 38 -7.22 -5.58 4.61
CA GLY A 38 -8.02 -5.01 3.53
C GLY A 38 -7.41 -3.73 2.97
N LEU A 39 -8.26 -2.76 2.64
CA LEU A 39 -7.83 -1.45 2.13
C LEU A 39 -7.31 -0.56 3.26
N ILE A 40 -6.05 -0.17 3.17
CA ILE A 40 -5.39 0.75 4.12
C ILE A 40 -4.62 1.86 3.41
N LYS A 41 -4.36 2.95 4.12
CA LYS A 41 -3.53 4.08 3.64
C LYS A 41 -2.34 4.26 4.56
N THR A 42 -1.15 4.37 3.97
CA THR A 42 0.08 4.66 4.73
C THR A 42 0.78 5.88 4.16
N VAL A 43 1.52 6.59 5.02
CA VAL A 43 2.41 7.68 4.63
C VAL A 43 3.84 7.15 4.61
N ALA A 44 4.46 7.19 3.43
CA ALA A 44 5.88 6.96 3.25
C ALA A 44 6.63 8.29 3.37
N LYS A 45 7.08 8.60 4.59
CA LYS A 45 7.80 9.84 4.87
C LYS A 45 9.19 9.82 4.24
N GLY A 46 9.54 10.88 3.52
CA GLY A 46 10.85 10.97 2.88
C GLY A 46 11.03 10.04 1.67
N ALA A 47 9.96 9.45 1.13
CA ALA A 47 9.97 8.54 -0.01
C ALA A 47 10.82 9.02 -1.19
N TYR A 48 10.79 10.32 -1.51
CA TYR A 48 11.51 10.90 -2.65
C TYR A 48 12.93 11.38 -2.33
N ARG A 49 13.45 11.15 -1.11
CA ARG A 49 14.83 11.51 -0.78
C ARG A 49 15.82 10.58 -1.49
N PRO A 50 17.01 11.06 -1.94
CA PRO A 50 17.99 10.24 -2.68
C PRO A 50 18.49 8.96 -1.97
N ARG A 51 18.35 8.87 -0.64
CA ARG A 51 18.74 7.71 0.18
C ARG A 51 17.56 7.13 0.98
N SER A 52 16.34 7.34 0.47
CA SER A 52 15.14 6.80 1.07
C SER A 52 15.13 5.28 0.99
N VAL A 53 14.70 4.60 2.05
CA VAL A 53 14.45 3.15 2.06
C VAL A 53 13.34 2.73 1.08
N PHE A 54 12.53 3.71 0.64
CA PHE A 54 11.43 3.54 -0.31
C PHE A 54 11.80 3.90 -1.76
N ALA A 55 13.02 4.38 -2.01
CA ALA A 55 13.44 4.80 -3.33
C ALA A 55 13.34 3.64 -4.34
N GLY A 56 12.61 3.85 -5.44
CA GLY A 56 12.37 2.86 -6.48
C GLY A 56 11.39 1.74 -6.13
N LYS A 57 10.91 1.67 -4.88
CA LYS A 57 10.05 0.56 -4.42
C LYS A 57 8.56 0.90 -4.36
N LEU A 58 8.20 2.18 -4.55
CA LEU A 58 6.82 2.63 -4.52
C LEU A 58 6.38 3.01 -5.93
N ASP A 59 5.70 2.09 -6.59
CA ASP A 59 5.10 2.33 -7.90
C ASP A 59 3.80 1.54 -8.05
N LEU A 60 2.97 1.95 -9.00
CA LEU A 60 1.63 1.41 -9.18
C LEU A 60 1.68 -0.09 -9.50
N PHE A 61 0.79 -0.86 -8.87
CA PHE A 61 0.65 -2.31 -9.00
C PHE A 61 1.79 -3.16 -8.46
N PHE A 62 2.84 -2.54 -7.88
CA PHE A 62 3.87 -3.34 -7.20
C PHE A 62 3.24 -4.04 -6.00
N SER A 63 3.63 -5.30 -5.81
CA SER A 63 3.24 -6.08 -4.64
C SER A 63 4.45 -6.64 -3.92
N GLY A 64 4.23 -7.01 -2.67
CA GLY A 64 5.23 -7.59 -1.80
C GLY A 64 4.81 -7.43 -0.34
N GLU A 65 5.78 -7.36 0.56
CA GLU A 65 5.52 -7.25 1.98
C GLU A 65 5.73 -5.83 2.51
N ILE A 66 4.85 -5.40 3.40
CA ILE A 66 4.91 -4.10 4.07
C ILE A 66 4.90 -4.24 5.58
N ALA A 67 5.65 -3.36 6.25
CA ALA A 67 5.52 -3.15 7.69
C ALA A 67 5.08 -1.72 7.95
N PHE A 68 4.07 -1.53 8.79
CA PHE A 68 3.55 -0.21 9.11
C PHE A 68 3.16 -0.08 10.58
N THR A 69 3.05 1.17 11.03
CA THR A 69 2.55 1.52 12.35
C THR A 69 1.16 2.13 12.20
N MET A 70 0.17 1.56 12.89
CA MET A 70 -1.18 2.11 12.91
C MET A 70 -1.19 3.54 13.48
N ALA A 71 -2.04 4.37 12.88
CA ALA A 71 -2.26 5.73 13.34
C ALA A 71 -2.99 5.71 14.69
N ARG A 72 -2.64 6.62 15.60
CA ARG A 72 -3.41 6.79 16.84
C ARG A 72 -4.78 7.43 16.61
N ARG A 73 -4.90 8.22 15.54
CA ARG A 73 -6.15 8.87 15.10
C ARG A 73 -6.13 8.99 13.58
N GLY A 74 -7.29 8.77 12.96
CA GLY A 74 -7.48 8.84 11.51
C GLY A 74 -7.00 7.62 10.74
N GLU A 75 -7.11 7.68 9.41
CA GLU A 75 -6.88 6.56 8.48
C GLU A 75 -5.45 6.49 7.92
N LEU A 76 -4.61 7.50 8.18
CA LEU A 76 -3.26 7.59 7.61
C LEU A 76 -2.22 6.98 8.53
N HIS A 77 -1.89 5.72 8.29
CA HIS A 77 -0.85 4.99 9.01
C HIS A 77 0.57 5.41 8.59
N SER A 78 1.60 4.99 9.31
CA SER A 78 2.99 5.28 8.93
C SER A 78 3.65 4.06 8.32
N LEU A 79 4.10 4.16 7.06
CA LEU A 79 4.89 3.09 6.43
C LEU A 79 6.28 3.06 7.07
N ARG A 80 6.79 1.86 7.37
CA ARG A 80 8.12 1.64 7.96
C ARG A 80 9.05 0.98 6.97
N GLU A 81 8.61 -0.13 6.41
CA GLU A 81 9.41 -0.96 5.52
C GLU A 81 8.56 -1.45 4.36
N VAL A 82 9.24 -1.72 3.25
CA VAL A 82 8.66 -2.24 2.02
C VAL A 82 9.69 -3.15 1.36
N SER A 83 9.26 -4.36 1.03
CA SER A 83 10.02 -5.37 0.30
C SER A 83 9.19 -5.83 -0.89
N ILE A 84 9.54 -5.38 -2.09
CA ILE A 84 8.80 -5.69 -3.32
C ILE A 84 9.33 -7.00 -3.89
N ASP A 85 8.43 -7.94 -4.16
CA ASP A 85 8.72 -9.20 -4.85
C ASP A 85 8.27 -9.15 -6.32
N GLN A 86 7.16 -8.46 -6.60
CA GLN A 86 6.56 -8.38 -7.93
C GLN A 86 6.48 -6.92 -8.39
N TRP A 87 7.37 -6.60 -9.33
CA TRP A 87 7.50 -5.30 -9.97
C TRP A 87 6.53 -5.11 -11.15
N ARG A 88 5.86 -6.18 -11.61
CA ARG A 88 4.88 -6.17 -12.71
C ARG A 88 5.28 -5.35 -13.94
N GLU A 89 6.56 -5.43 -14.35
CA GLU A 89 7.12 -4.66 -15.47
C GLU A 89 6.34 -4.85 -16.79
N GLY A 90 5.72 -6.02 -16.97
CA GLY A 90 4.89 -6.34 -18.13
C GLY A 90 3.67 -5.42 -18.28
N LEU A 91 3.09 -4.93 -17.18
CA LEU A 91 1.93 -4.01 -17.23
C LEU A 91 2.28 -2.70 -17.93
N ARG A 92 3.51 -2.20 -17.78
CA ARG A 92 3.94 -0.95 -18.42
C ARG A 92 4.23 -1.09 -19.91
N LYS A 93 4.41 -2.33 -20.39
CA LYS A 93 4.69 -2.62 -21.80
C LYS A 93 3.42 -2.70 -22.64
N ASN A 94 2.25 -2.84 -22.01
CA ASN A 94 0.96 -2.94 -22.70
C ASN A 94 -0.07 -2.00 -22.09
N TYR A 95 -0.48 -1.00 -22.87
CA TYR A 95 -1.45 0.01 -22.44
C TYR A 95 -2.80 -0.60 -22.00
N HIS A 96 -3.32 -1.60 -22.71
CA HIS A 96 -4.59 -2.23 -22.37
C HIS A 96 -4.50 -2.99 -21.04
N SER A 97 -3.41 -3.71 -20.81
CA SER A 97 -3.17 -4.40 -19.54
C SER A 97 -3.08 -3.40 -18.39
N MET A 98 -2.39 -2.27 -18.59
CA MET A 98 -2.32 -1.19 -17.60
C MET A 98 -3.69 -0.58 -17.29
N LEU A 99 -4.50 -0.32 -18.32
CA LEU A 99 -5.84 0.26 -18.17
C LEU A 99 -6.79 -0.69 -17.45
N LEU A 100 -6.74 -1.98 -17.77
CA LEU A 100 -7.53 -3.00 -17.08
C LEU A 100 -7.11 -3.13 -15.61
N ALA A 101 -5.81 -3.18 -15.33
CA ALA A 101 -5.30 -3.24 -13.95
C ALA A 101 -5.74 -2.01 -13.14
N ALA A 102 -5.65 -0.82 -13.73
CA ALA A 102 -6.12 0.42 -13.10
C ALA A 102 -7.63 0.36 -12.82
N TYR A 103 -8.42 -0.12 -13.77
CA TYR A 103 -9.87 -0.27 -13.61
C TYR A 103 -10.22 -1.25 -12.48
N CYS A 104 -9.58 -2.42 -12.45
CA CYS A 104 -9.79 -3.41 -11.38
C CYS A 104 -9.44 -2.83 -10.00
N CYS A 105 -8.32 -2.11 -9.87
CA CYS A 105 -7.95 -1.47 -8.62
C CYS A 105 -8.98 -0.44 -8.16
N GLN A 106 -9.49 0.39 -9.08
CA GLN A 106 -10.54 1.37 -8.76
C GLN A 106 -11.85 0.70 -8.35
N LEU A 107 -12.22 -0.41 -9.01
CA LEU A 107 -13.42 -1.16 -8.69
C LEU A 107 -13.32 -1.76 -7.29
N ILE A 108 -12.18 -2.33 -6.93
CA ILE A 108 -11.93 -2.88 -5.59
C ILE A 108 -12.01 -1.78 -4.52
N GLU A 109 -11.39 -0.63 -4.78
CA GLU A 109 -11.49 0.51 -3.87
C GLU A 109 -12.90 1.06 -3.68
N ALA A 110 -13.78 0.88 -4.67
CA ALA A 110 -15.18 1.28 -4.59
C ALA A 110 -16.09 0.21 -3.97
N ALA A 111 -15.73 -1.07 -4.11
CA ALA A 111 -16.55 -2.20 -3.72
C ALA A 111 -16.23 -2.75 -2.32
N VAL A 112 -14.99 -2.60 -1.86
CA VAL A 112 -14.52 -3.17 -0.58
C VAL A 112 -14.63 -2.12 0.52
N GLU A 113 -15.25 -2.50 1.63
CA GLU A 113 -15.28 -1.67 2.83
C GLU A 113 -13.86 -1.48 3.39
N PRO A 114 -13.44 -0.25 3.72
CA PRO A 114 -12.13 0.00 4.32
C PRO A 114 -11.87 -0.88 5.56
N SER A 115 -10.63 -1.33 5.73
CA SER A 115 -10.22 -2.19 6.85
C SER A 115 -10.93 -3.56 6.93
N HIS A 116 -11.60 -4.01 5.87
CA HIS A 116 -12.18 -5.36 5.78
C HIS A 116 -11.28 -6.30 4.95
N PRO A 117 -10.60 -7.29 5.56
CA PRO A 117 -9.75 -8.22 4.83
C PRO A 117 -10.59 -9.18 3.98
N ASP A 118 -10.22 -9.33 2.72
CA ASP A 118 -10.79 -10.32 1.79
C ASP A 118 -9.63 -11.08 1.12
N PRO A 119 -9.15 -12.17 1.75
CA PRO A 119 -8.00 -12.93 1.22
C PRO A 119 -8.24 -13.50 -0.18
N PRO A 120 -9.41 -14.10 -0.51
CA PRO A 120 -9.70 -14.53 -1.88
C PRO A 120 -9.57 -13.41 -2.91
N LEU A 121 -10.02 -12.20 -2.58
CA LEU A 121 -9.88 -11.05 -3.48
C LEU A 121 -8.44 -10.57 -3.59
N HIS A 122 -7.66 -10.63 -2.51
CA HIS A 122 -6.23 -10.29 -2.54
C HIS A 122 -5.45 -11.24 -3.45
N ASP A 123 -5.73 -12.55 -3.38
CA ASP A 123 -5.08 -13.56 -4.21
C ASP A 123 -5.37 -13.37 -5.71
N LEU A 124 -6.52 -12.80 -6.09
CA LEU A 124 -6.82 -12.48 -7.49
C LEU A 124 -5.92 -11.37 -8.08
N LEU A 125 -5.33 -10.54 -7.22
CA LEU A 125 -4.48 -9.42 -7.63
C LEU A 125 -2.99 -9.72 -7.54
N THR A 126 -2.62 -10.79 -6.83
CA THR A 126 -1.22 -11.09 -6.49
C THR A 126 -0.61 -12.05 -7.50
#